data_AF-A0A8E8PDS6-F1
#
_entry.id   AF-A0A8E8PDS6-F1
#
_cell.length_a   1.000
_cell.length_b   1.000
_cell.length_c   1.000
_cell.angle_alpha   90.00
_cell.angle_beta   90.00
_cell.angle_gamma   90.00
#
_symmetry.space_group_name_H-M   'P 1'
#
loop_
_entity.id
_entity.type
_entity.pdbx_description
1 polymer ?
#
loop_
_entity_poly.entity_id
_entity_poly.type
_entity_poly.pdbx_seq_one_letter_code
_entity_poly.pdbx_strand_id
1 'polypeptide(L)'
;MTRIRRGYIARRRKTKIRLFASSFRGSHSKLTRTIIQQKIRALVSAQRDRDRQKRNFRRLWISRINAVIHTNNVSYSYSKLINNLYKRQLLLNRKILAQIALLNRNCLYMISNDILNKINKNKEIGNKPTEFFT
;
A
#
# COMPACT_ATOMS: atom_id res chain seq x y z
N MET A 1 -57.15 -1.49 -23.80
CA MET A 1 -55.82 -1.71 -23.17
C MET A 1 -55.97 -2.48 -21.88
N THR A 2 -55.16 -3.52 -21.66
CA THR A 2 -55.27 -4.40 -20.49
C THR A 2 -54.43 -3.88 -19.32
N ARG A 3 -55.02 -3.73 -18.12
CA ARG A 3 -54.32 -3.25 -16.92
C ARG A 3 -53.38 -4.34 -16.35
N ILE A 4 -52.06 -4.10 -16.38
CA ILE A 4 -51.07 -5.01 -15.80
C ILE A 4 -50.69 -4.57 -14.37
N ARG A 5 -50.77 -5.50 -13.41
CA ARG A 5 -50.38 -5.25 -12.01
C ARG A 5 -48.87 -5.42 -11.81
N ARG A 6 -48.27 -4.60 -10.93
CA ARG A 6 -46.83 -4.60 -10.60
C ARG A 6 -46.31 -5.91 -9.96
N GLY A 7 -47.18 -6.69 -9.32
CA GLY A 7 -46.86 -8.01 -8.76
C GLY A 7 -45.64 -8.05 -7.81
N TYR A 8 -44.93 -9.18 -7.80
CA TYR A 8 -43.83 -9.47 -6.88
C TYR A 8 -42.51 -8.76 -7.22
N ILE A 9 -42.38 -8.17 -8.42
CA ILE A 9 -41.14 -7.54 -8.92
C ILE A 9 -40.67 -6.45 -7.94
N ALA A 10 -41.63 -5.69 -7.40
CA ALA A 10 -41.43 -4.69 -6.37
C ALA A 10 -40.76 -5.25 -5.12
N ARG A 11 -41.29 -6.37 -4.62
CA ARG A 11 -40.88 -7.03 -3.39
C ARG A 11 -39.49 -7.62 -3.56
N ARG A 12 -39.22 -8.29 -4.68
CA ARG A 12 -37.89 -8.84 -5.02
C ARG A 12 -36.80 -7.75 -5.04
N ARG A 13 -37.08 -6.58 -5.60
CA ARG A 13 -36.13 -5.45 -5.58
C ARG A 13 -35.84 -4.97 -4.14
N LYS A 14 -36.89 -4.83 -3.32
CA LYS A 14 -36.76 -4.41 -1.91
C LYS A 14 -36.00 -5.44 -1.07
N THR A 15 -36.26 -6.74 -1.24
CA THR A 15 -35.55 -7.80 -0.50
C THR A 15 -34.07 -7.82 -0.85
N LYS A 16 -33.71 -7.73 -2.14
CA LYS A 16 -32.29 -7.63 -2.57
C LYS A 16 -31.58 -6.43 -1.95
N ILE A 17 -32.23 -5.27 -1.91
CA ILE A 17 -31.68 -4.04 -1.32
C ILE A 17 -31.54 -4.17 0.20
N ARG A 18 -32.51 -4.79 0.87
CA ARG A 18 -32.47 -5.02 2.32
C ARG A 18 -31.37 -6.01 2.71
N LEU A 19 -31.14 -7.05 1.92
CA LEU A 19 -30.04 -8.01 2.15
C LEU A 19 -28.67 -7.31 2.17
N PHE A 20 -28.46 -6.32 1.29
CA PHE A 20 -27.23 -5.53 1.28
C PHE A 20 -27.04 -4.69 2.56
N ALA A 21 -28.14 -4.28 3.20
CA ALA A 21 -28.14 -3.34 4.32
C ALA A 21 -28.42 -4.01 5.67
N SER A 22 -28.30 -5.33 5.78
CA SER A 22 -28.64 -6.10 6.97
C SER A 22 -27.89 -5.64 8.23
N SER A 23 -26.62 -5.27 8.08
CA SER A 23 -25.76 -4.81 9.18
C SER A 23 -25.81 -3.28 9.42
N PHE A 24 -26.66 -2.55 8.71
CA PHE A 24 -26.73 -1.09 8.87
C PHE A 24 -27.48 -0.71 10.15
N ARG A 25 -26.97 0.30 10.85
CA ARG A 25 -27.52 0.74 12.13
C ARG A 25 -28.84 1.51 11.94
N GLY A 26 -29.81 1.24 12.82
CA GLY A 26 -31.03 2.04 12.95
C GLY A 26 -31.94 2.01 11.70
N SER A 27 -32.35 3.20 11.25
CA SER A 27 -33.28 3.34 10.10
C SER A 27 -32.65 2.91 8.76
N HIS A 28 -31.32 2.85 8.68
CA HIS A 28 -30.57 2.47 7.48
C HIS A 28 -30.69 0.99 7.12
N SER A 29 -31.20 0.11 8.00
CA SER A 29 -31.53 -1.29 7.70
C SER A 29 -33.04 -1.55 7.56
N LYS A 30 -33.88 -0.60 7.97
CA LYS A 30 -35.34 -0.77 8.04
C LYS A 30 -36.07 -0.08 6.87
N LEU A 31 -35.85 1.23 6.68
CA LEU A 31 -36.61 2.08 5.76
C LEU A 31 -36.04 2.00 4.34
N THR A 32 -36.86 1.61 3.35
CA THR A 32 -36.37 1.37 1.96
C THR A 32 -35.77 2.60 1.30
N ARG A 33 -36.33 3.80 1.56
CA ARG A 33 -35.81 5.05 1.00
C ARG A 33 -34.42 5.36 1.54
N THR A 34 -34.25 5.25 2.86
CA THR A 34 -32.99 5.45 3.57
C THR A 34 -31.94 4.40 3.18
N ILE A 35 -32.34 3.13 3.05
CA ILE A 35 -31.45 2.06 2.60
C ILE A 35 -30.87 2.38 1.21
N ILE A 36 -31.69 2.84 0.26
CA ILE A 36 -31.23 3.14 -1.10
C ILE A 36 -30.17 4.24 -1.09
N GLN A 37 -30.40 5.32 -0.34
CA GLN A 37 -29.42 6.39 -0.17
C GLN A 37 -28.11 5.87 0.44
N GLN A 38 -28.21 5.06 1.49
CA GLN A 38 -27.04 4.53 2.18
C GLN A 38 -26.27 3.52 1.31
N LYS A 39 -26.97 2.71 0.53
CA LYS A 39 -26.38 1.78 -0.43
C LYS A 39 -25.53 2.53 -1.46
N ILE A 40 -26.06 3.62 -2.03
CA ILE A 40 -25.31 4.42 -3.00
C ILE A 40 -24.05 5.00 -2.35
N ARG A 41 -24.17 5.59 -1.15
CA ARG A 41 -23.02 6.13 -0.40
C ARG A 41 -21.96 5.06 -0.11
N ALA A 42 -22.38 3.88 0.33
CA ALA A 42 -21.48 2.77 0.64
C ALA A 42 -20.71 2.29 -0.60
N LEU A 43 -21.38 2.17 -1.75
CA LEU A 43 -20.75 1.76 -3.01
C LEU A 43 -19.74 2.80 -3.52
N VAL A 44 -20.09 4.08 -3.43
CA VAL A 44 -19.19 5.18 -3.81
C VAL A 44 -17.95 5.20 -2.91
N SER A 45 -18.12 5.05 -1.59
CA SER A 45 -16.98 4.96 -0.67
C SER A 45 -16.14 3.72 -0.90
N ALA A 46 -16.74 2.55 -1.13
CA ALA A 46 -16.00 1.33 -1.45
C ALA A 46 -15.11 1.51 -2.69
N GLN A 47 -15.62 2.13 -3.76
CA GLN A 47 -14.81 2.42 -4.95
C GLN A 47 -13.63 3.34 -4.62
N ARG A 48 -13.90 4.47 -3.95
CA ARG A 48 -12.87 5.43 -3.55
C ARG A 48 -11.80 4.80 -2.67
N ASP A 49 -12.21 3.98 -1.71
CA ASP A 49 -11.33 3.40 -0.72
C ASP A 49 -10.49 2.25 -1.29
N ARG A 50 -10.94 1.54 -2.35
CA ARG A 50 -10.10 0.59 -3.10
C ARG A 50 -8.84 1.27 -3.67
N ASP A 51 -8.98 2.48 -4.18
CA ASP A 51 -7.83 3.24 -4.70
C ASP A 51 -6.99 3.84 -3.57
N ARG A 52 -7.64 4.33 -2.50
CA ARG A 52 -6.95 4.84 -1.32
C ARG A 52 -6.15 3.76 -0.58
N GLN A 53 -6.64 2.52 -0.55
CA GLN A 53 -6.00 1.39 0.12
C GLN A 53 -4.59 1.14 -0.44
N LYS A 54 -4.39 1.27 -1.76
CA LYS A 54 -3.06 1.16 -2.40
C LYS A 54 -2.08 2.21 -1.86
N ARG A 55 -2.54 3.45 -1.66
CA ARG A 55 -1.74 4.54 -1.09
C ARG A 55 -1.45 4.30 0.39
N ASN A 56 -2.46 3.87 1.15
CA ASN A 56 -2.35 3.60 2.59
C ASN A 56 -1.34 2.48 2.87
N PHE A 57 -1.39 1.37 2.11
CA PHE A 57 -0.41 0.29 2.26
C PHE A 57 1.01 0.74 1.92
N ARG A 58 1.18 1.52 0.84
CA ARG A 58 2.49 2.09 0.51
C ARG A 58 3.01 2.98 1.63
N ARG A 59 2.16 3.85 2.20
CA ARG A 59 2.51 4.71 3.35
C ARG A 59 2.94 3.86 4.55
N LEU A 60 2.18 2.82 4.86
CA LEU A 60 2.50 1.89 5.96
C LEU A 60 3.84 1.19 5.76
N TRP A 61 4.13 0.69 4.56
CA TRP A 61 5.40 0.03 4.27
C TRP A 61 6.59 0.98 4.44
N ILE A 62 6.46 2.24 3.99
CA ILE A 62 7.50 3.26 4.18
C ILE A 62 7.73 3.53 5.66
N SER A 63 6.66 3.73 6.44
CA SER A 63 6.77 3.94 7.89
C SER A 63 7.44 2.78 8.61
N ARG A 64 7.08 1.53 8.25
CA ARG A 64 7.71 0.32 8.81
C ARG A 64 9.20 0.24 8.51
N ILE A 65 9.58 0.46 7.26
CA ILE A 65 10.99 0.45 6.85
C ILE A 65 11.75 1.55 7.59
N ASN A 66 11.19 2.75 7.67
CA ASN A 66 11.84 3.87 8.33
C ASN A 66 12.09 3.58 9.82
N ALA A 67 11.12 3.00 10.52
CA ALA A 67 11.27 2.62 11.93
C ALA A 67 12.44 1.63 12.14
N VAL A 68 12.57 0.60 11.30
CA VAL A 68 13.65 -0.40 11.43
C VAL A 68 15.02 0.18 11.08
N ILE A 69 15.09 1.11 10.13
CA ILE A 69 16.34 1.82 9.81
C ILE A 69 16.82 2.62 11.01
N HIS A 70 15.91 3.30 11.72
CA HIS A 70 16.24 4.06 12.92
C HIS A 70 16.71 3.17 14.08
N THR A 71 16.20 1.95 14.23
CA THR A 71 16.61 1.06 15.33
C THR A 71 17.97 0.40 15.10
N ASN A 72 18.34 0.15 13.84
CA ASN A 72 19.51 -0.67 13.54
C ASN A 72 20.79 0.13 13.25
N ASN A 73 20.75 1.47 13.21
CA ASN A 73 21.90 2.35 12.90
C ASN A 73 22.68 2.04 11.58
N VAL A 74 22.21 1.12 10.73
CA VAL A 74 22.95 0.60 9.55
C VAL A 74 22.92 1.53 8.34
N SER A 75 22.02 2.51 8.30
CA SER A 75 21.85 3.45 7.18
C SER A 75 21.16 4.73 7.64
N TYR A 76 21.70 5.89 7.24
CA TYR A 76 21.35 7.22 7.76
C TYR A 76 19.91 7.74 7.47
N SER A 77 19.13 7.12 6.58
CA SER A 77 17.74 7.51 6.28
C SER A 77 17.12 6.58 5.22
N TYR A 78 15.80 6.38 5.26
CA TYR A 78 15.03 5.67 4.22
C TYR A 78 15.34 6.17 2.79
N SER A 79 15.45 7.48 2.58
CA SER A 79 15.70 8.06 1.25
C SER A 79 17.06 7.64 0.68
N LYS A 80 18.10 7.57 1.53
CA LYS A 80 19.45 7.13 1.13
C LYS A 80 19.45 5.64 0.79
N LEU A 81 18.79 4.80 1.61
CA LEU A 81 18.66 3.37 1.35
C LEU A 81 18.02 3.11 -0.02
N ILE A 82 16.88 3.75 -0.30
CA ILE A 82 16.16 3.58 -1.56
C ILE A 82 17.00 4.05 -2.75
N ASN A 83 17.66 5.21 -2.65
CA ASN A 83 18.55 5.71 -3.70
C ASN A 83 19.66 4.71 -4.01
N ASN A 84 20.30 4.16 -2.97
CA ASN A 84 21.36 3.17 -3.13
C ASN A 84 20.86 1.85 -3.74
N LEU A 85 19.65 1.40 -3.39
CA LEU A 85 19.03 0.23 -4.02
C LEU A 85 18.79 0.46 -5.52
N TYR A 86 18.29 1.63 -5.91
CA TYR A 86 18.09 1.99 -7.32
C TYR A 86 19.40 2.11 -8.10
N LYS A 87 20.43 2.77 -7.53
CA LYS A 87 21.77 2.84 -8.14
C LYS A 87 22.38 1.48 -8.40
N ARG A 88 21.99 0.47 -7.63
CA ARG A 88 22.44 -0.91 -7.73
C ARG A 88 21.52 -1.80 -8.56
N GLN A 89 20.49 -1.23 -9.20
CA GLN A 89 19.50 -1.95 -10.00
C GLN A 89 18.77 -3.07 -9.23
N LEU A 90 18.70 -2.98 -7.89
CA LEU A 90 17.94 -3.92 -7.07
C LEU A 90 16.45 -3.53 -7.09
N LEU A 91 15.66 -4.24 -7.89
CA LEU A 91 14.23 -3.97 -8.11
C LEU A 91 13.33 -4.51 -6.97
N LEU A 92 13.70 -4.25 -5.72
CA LEU A 92 12.91 -4.69 -4.57
C LEU A 92 11.71 -3.78 -4.34
N ASN A 93 10.52 -4.38 -4.34
CA ASN A 93 9.29 -3.69 -3.99
C ASN A 93 9.24 -3.36 -2.48
N ARG A 94 8.66 -2.20 -2.15
CA ARG A 94 8.55 -1.73 -0.75
C ARG A 94 7.74 -2.66 0.14
N LYS A 95 6.79 -3.41 -0.43
CA LYS A 95 6.07 -4.48 0.27
C LYS A 95 7.01 -5.54 0.81
N ILE A 96 7.89 -6.05 -0.05
CA ILE A 96 8.85 -7.11 0.27
C ILE A 96 9.86 -6.57 1.27
N LEU A 97 10.40 -5.37 1.05
CA LEU A 97 11.35 -4.76 1.97
C LEU A 97 10.76 -4.53 3.36
N ALA A 98 9.51 -4.08 3.47
CA ALA A 98 8.83 -3.91 4.75
C ALA A 98 8.57 -5.26 5.46
N GLN A 99 8.30 -6.32 4.69
CA GLN A 99 8.09 -7.65 5.24
C GLN A 99 9.40 -8.26 5.76
N ILE A 100 10.49 -8.14 4.99
CA ILE A 100 11.83 -8.56 5.40
C ILE A 100 12.25 -7.82 6.67
N ALA A 101 12.06 -6.49 6.71
CA ALA A 101 12.38 -5.67 7.86
C ALA A 101 11.71 -6.14 9.17
N LEU A 102 10.52 -6.74 9.06
CA LEU A 102 9.72 -7.17 10.19
C LEU A 102 9.98 -8.63 10.58
N LEU A 103 10.11 -9.52 9.60
CA LEU A 103 10.34 -10.96 9.83
C LEU A 103 11.79 -11.30 10.13
N ASN A 104 12.75 -10.64 9.48
CA ASN A 104 14.18 -10.93 9.64
C ASN A 104 14.98 -9.63 9.69
N ARG A 105 15.19 -9.15 10.92
CA ARG A 105 15.91 -7.90 11.19
C ARG A 105 17.39 -7.97 10.75
N ASN A 106 18.00 -9.15 10.75
CA ASN A 106 19.39 -9.35 10.35
C ASN A 106 19.59 -9.24 8.84
N CYS A 107 18.61 -9.69 8.05
CA CYS A 107 18.69 -9.64 6.59
C CYS A 107 18.82 -8.20 6.07
N LEU A 108 18.08 -7.25 6.67
CA LEU A 108 18.16 -5.84 6.27
C LEU A 108 19.52 -5.21 6.61
N TYR A 109 20.13 -5.65 7.71
CA TYR A 109 21.50 -5.28 8.09
C TYR A 109 22.52 -5.77 7.05
N MET A 110 22.45 -7.03 6.64
CA MET A 110 23.34 -7.59 5.62
C MET A 110 23.24 -6.85 4.28
N ILE A 111 22.01 -6.60 3.81
CA ILE A 111 21.77 -5.84 2.58
C ILE A 111 22.42 -4.45 2.67
N SER A 112 22.30 -3.78 3.82
CA SER A 112 22.89 -2.47 4.03
C SER A 112 24.43 -2.51 4.03
N ASN A 113 25.04 -3.51 4.66
CA ASN A 113 26.49 -3.68 4.68
C ASN A 113 27.04 -3.97 3.27
N ASP A 114 26.40 -4.84 2.51
CA ASP A 114 26.77 -5.11 1.11
C ASP A 114 26.70 -3.85 0.25
N ILE A 115 25.70 -3.00 0.52
CA ILE A 115 25.56 -1.70 -0.13
C ILE A 115 26.71 -0.77 0.24
N LEU A 116 27.11 -0.69 1.51
CA LEU A 116 28.19 0.18 1.98
C LEU A 116 29.56 -0.27 1.44
N ASN A 117 29.87 -1.56 1.57
CA ASN A 117 31.16 -2.12 1.13
C ASN A 117 31.42 -1.87 -0.36
N LYS A 118 30.39 -2.03 -1.20
CA LYS A 118 30.52 -1.73 -2.62
C LYS A 118 30.52 -0.23 -2.94
N ILE A 119 29.98 0.65 -2.08
CA ILE A 119 30.12 2.11 -2.28
C ILE A 119 31.59 2.50 -2.09
N ASN A 120 32.23 1.96 -1.05
CA ASN A 120 33.63 2.22 -0.76
C ASN A 120 34.55 1.74 -1.89
N LYS A 121 34.34 0.53 -2.43
CA LYS A 121 35.06 0.05 -3.61
C LYS A 121 34.96 0.97 -4.83
N ASN A 122 33.77 1.53 -5.10
CA ASN A 122 33.59 2.44 -6.24
C ASN A 122 34.27 3.81 -6.03
N LYS A 123 34.39 4.27 -4.77
CA LYS A 123 35.15 5.48 -4.44
C LYS A 123 36.65 5.30 -4.65
N GLU A 124 37.19 4.13 -4.30
CA GLU A 124 38.61 3.81 -4.49
C GLU A 124 39.01 3.78 -5.97
N ILE A 125 38.11 3.33 -6.86
CA ILE A 125 38.35 3.29 -8.31
C ILE A 125 38.33 4.70 -8.93
N GLY A 126 37.47 5.61 -8.42
CA GLY A 126 37.37 6.99 -8.91
C GLY A 126 38.46 7.95 -8.42
N ASN A 127 39.22 7.55 -7.38
CA ASN A 127 40.31 8.34 -6.80
C ASN A 127 41.70 7.90 -7.31
N LYS A 128 41.79 6.98 -8.27
CA LYS A 128 43.08 6.73 -8.93
C LYS A 128 43.46 8.02 -9.68
N PRO A 129 44.60 8.66 -9.36
CA PRO A 129 45.07 9.79 -10.14
C PRO A 129 45.15 9.32 -11.59
N THR A 130 44.64 10.12 -12.52
CA THR A 130 44.88 9.95 -13.95
C THR A 130 46.37 10.16 -14.17
N GLU A 131 47.15 9.13 -13.89
CA GLU A 131 48.57 9.05 -14.15
C GLU A 131 48.76 8.90 -15.67
N PHE A 132 49.20 10.02 -16.26
CA PHE A 132 49.88 10.20 -17.54
C PHE A 132 49.07 10.01 -18.83
N PHE A 133 49.09 11.05 -19.67
CA PHE A 133 49.98 11.08 -20.85
C PHE A 133 50.39 12.54 -21.13
N THR A 134 51.65 12.88 -20.83
CA THR A 134 52.45 13.85 -21.59
C THR A 134 52.83 13.26 -22.93
#